data_AF-A0A7W2RZZ1-F1
#
_entry.id   AF-A0A7W2RZZ1-F1
#
_cell.length_a   1.000
_cell.length_b   1.000
_cell.length_c   1.000
_cell.angle_alpha   90.00
_cell.angle_beta   90.00
_cell.angle_gamma   90.00
#
_symmetry.space_group_name_H-M   'P 1'
#
loop_
_entity.id
_entity.type
_entity.pdbx_description
1 polymer ?
#
loop_
_entity_poly.entity_id
_entity_poly.type
_entity_poly.pdbx_seq_one_letter_code
_entity_poly.pdbx_strand_id
1 'polypeptide(L)'
;MARSLAFWFDEKPDKNTYDVDLHINFWSFDSEKVNYLDIGVLVKSKKDSISNAINIYFPFKVTHEDYFSELGSLVCSDRELISAIFNTNISKTQADSKNDIFQIEFSAKNKLSFHTQILPETDDSEGGVKLKSFNVSISLSKEKGTMLKLPTELFQPTES
;
A
#
# COMPACT_ATOMS: atom_id res chain seq x y z
N MET A 1 -18.67 8.31 16.88
CA MET A 1 -18.48 6.92 16.39
C MET A 1 -17.04 6.79 15.97
N ALA A 2 -16.31 5.81 16.51
CA ALA A 2 -14.97 5.51 16.04
C ALA A 2 -15.04 5.00 14.60
N ARG A 3 -14.17 5.51 13.73
CA ARG A 3 -13.98 5.02 12.37
C ARG A 3 -12.63 4.30 12.35
N SER A 4 -12.60 3.05 11.88
CA SER A 4 -11.39 2.24 11.84
C SER A 4 -10.92 2.02 10.40
N LEU A 5 -9.61 2.05 10.20
CA LEU A 5 -8.97 1.43 9.04
C LEU A 5 -8.74 -0.06 9.36
N ALA A 6 -8.95 -0.94 8.39
CA ALA A 6 -8.74 -2.38 8.57
C ALA A 6 -8.03 -3.00 7.37
N PHE A 7 -7.23 -4.04 7.65
CA PHE A 7 -6.43 -4.77 6.69
C PHE A 7 -6.61 -6.27 6.95
N TRP A 8 -6.86 -7.07 5.90
CA TRP A 8 -6.94 -8.52 6.03
C TRP A 8 -6.62 -9.23 4.72
N PHE A 9 -6.26 -10.51 4.84
CA PHE A 9 -6.09 -11.43 3.71
C PHE A 9 -7.37 -12.24 3.52
N ASP A 10 -7.72 -12.58 2.28
CA ASP A 10 -8.94 -13.36 1.97
C ASP A 10 -8.92 -14.78 2.56
N GLU A 11 -7.75 -15.38 2.77
CA GLU A 11 -7.60 -16.70 3.37
C GLU A 11 -7.03 -16.64 4.79
N LYS A 12 -7.46 -17.60 5.62
CA LYS A 12 -6.97 -17.73 6.99
C LYS A 12 -5.51 -18.19 6.92
N PRO A 13 -4.56 -17.38 7.37
CA PRO A 13 -3.16 -17.77 7.31
C PRO A 13 -2.92 -19.01 8.17
N ASP A 14 -2.02 -19.89 7.71
CA ASP A 14 -1.46 -20.91 8.58
C ASP A 14 -0.86 -20.21 9.83
N LYS A 15 -1.21 -20.72 11.01
CA LYS A 15 -0.68 -20.19 12.28
C LYS A 15 0.85 -20.31 12.23
N ASN A 16 1.56 -19.18 12.29
CA ASN A 16 3.04 -19.01 12.23
C ASN A 16 3.64 -18.60 10.87
N THR A 17 2.83 -18.04 9.98
CA THR A 17 3.30 -17.73 8.61
C THR A 17 3.59 -16.26 8.36
N TYR A 18 3.04 -15.35 9.18
CA TYR A 18 3.12 -13.91 8.96
C TYR A 18 3.67 -13.14 10.16
N ASP A 19 4.49 -12.14 9.87
CA ASP A 19 4.91 -11.08 10.77
C ASP A 19 4.47 -9.75 10.14
N VAL A 20 3.79 -8.89 10.91
CA VAL A 20 3.18 -7.65 10.40
C VAL A 20 3.66 -6.47 11.23
N ASP A 21 4.30 -5.51 10.56
CA ASP A 21 4.73 -4.25 11.17
C ASP A 21 3.84 -3.11 10.67
N LEU A 22 3.40 -2.26 11.61
CA LEU A 22 2.64 -1.04 11.33
C LEU A 22 3.54 0.17 11.56
N HIS A 23 3.70 0.98 10.51
CA HIS A 23 4.42 2.25 10.55
C HIS A 23 3.41 3.39 10.50
N ILE A 24 3.55 4.35 11.42
CA ILE A 24 2.74 5.56 11.45
C ILE A 24 3.67 6.75 11.51
N ASN A 25 3.65 7.59 10.48
CA ASN A 25 4.34 8.86 10.45
C ASN A 25 3.32 10.00 10.55
N PHE A 26 3.51 10.90 11.51
CA PHE A 26 2.69 12.11 11.64
C PHE A 26 3.49 13.32 11.21
N TRP A 27 3.01 14.00 10.18
CA TRP A 27 3.66 15.18 9.61
C TRP A 27 2.84 16.41 9.96
N SER A 28 3.47 17.39 10.61
CA SER A 28 2.83 18.66 10.95
C SER A 28 3.61 19.79 10.31
N PHE A 29 2.98 20.50 9.38
CA PHE A 29 3.59 21.63 8.68
C PHE A 29 2.95 22.92 9.17
N ASP A 30 3.66 23.62 10.06
CA ASP A 30 3.21 24.86 10.69
C ASP A 30 2.88 25.96 9.66
N SER A 31 3.59 25.97 8.53
CA SER A 31 3.40 26.94 7.44
C SER A 31 2.02 26.86 6.79
N GLU A 32 1.42 25.67 6.75
CA GLU A 32 0.15 25.42 6.06
C GLU A 32 -1.00 25.14 7.03
N LYS A 33 -0.70 24.95 8.32
CA LYS A 33 -1.65 24.45 9.34
C LYS A 33 -2.32 23.14 8.91
N VAL A 34 -1.61 22.35 8.10
CA VAL A 34 -2.06 21.04 7.64
C VAL A 34 -1.26 19.98 8.37
N ASN A 35 -1.97 18.95 8.82
CA ASN A 35 -1.39 17.76 9.41
C ASN A 35 -1.68 16.58 8.49
N TYR A 36 -0.67 15.75 8.24
CA TYR A 36 -0.78 14.54 7.44
C TYR A 36 -0.48 13.32 8.30
N LEU A 37 -1.20 12.24 8.01
CA LEU A 37 -0.98 10.93 8.61
C LEU A 37 -0.61 9.97 7.50
N ASP A 38 0.62 9.45 7.57
CA ASP A 38 1.12 8.39 6.70
C ASP A 38 1.08 7.06 7.47
N ILE A 39 0.59 6.02 6.81
CA ILE A 39 0.38 4.70 7.39
C ILE A 39 0.99 3.67 6.44
N GLY A 40 2.07 3.03 6.87
CA GLY A 40 2.71 1.92 6.17
C GLY A 40 2.40 0.59 6.85
N VAL A 41 2.13 -0.44 6.05
CA VAL A 41 1.98 -1.82 6.55
C VAL A 41 3.01 -2.70 5.87
N LEU A 42 3.90 -3.31 6.64
CA LEU A 42 4.85 -4.30 6.14
C LEU A 42 4.35 -5.69 6.53
N VAL A 43 4.19 -6.55 5.54
CA VAL A 43 3.81 -7.95 5.73
C VAL A 43 5.01 -8.81 5.36
N LYS A 44 5.56 -9.53 6.32
CA LYS A 44 6.60 -10.55 6.08
C LYS A 44 5.94 -11.91 6.10
N SER A 45 6.20 -12.70 5.08
CA SER A 45 5.71 -14.07 4.95
C SER A 45 6.86 -15.03 4.73
N LYS A 46 6.71 -16.28 5.16
CA LYS A 46 7.51 -17.37 4.57
C LYS A 46 7.12 -17.50 3.09
N LYS A 47 8.06 -17.96 2.25
CA LYS A 47 7.83 -18.14 0.80
C LYS A 47 6.51 -18.92 0.56
N ASP A 48 5.75 -18.48 -0.44
CA ASP A 48 4.56 -19.15 -1.00
C ASP A 48 3.25 -19.06 -0.22
N SER A 49 3.13 -18.18 0.77
CA SER A 49 1.93 -18.19 1.65
C SER A 49 0.85 -17.16 1.33
N ILE A 50 1.15 -16.08 0.61
CA ILE A 50 0.15 -15.05 0.27
C ILE A 50 -0.55 -15.48 -1.02
N SER A 51 -1.60 -16.28 -0.88
CA SER A 51 -2.27 -16.97 -2.00
C SER A 51 -3.22 -16.10 -2.82
N ASN A 52 -3.75 -14.99 -2.28
CA ASN A 52 -4.90 -14.30 -2.91
C ASN A 52 -4.76 -12.78 -3.04
N ALA A 53 -5.14 -12.04 -2.00
CA ALA A 53 -5.24 -10.59 -2.07
C ALA A 53 -5.11 -9.94 -0.69
N ILE A 54 -4.64 -8.71 -0.70
CA ILE A 54 -4.64 -7.81 0.46
C ILE A 54 -5.84 -6.88 0.32
N ASN A 55 -6.74 -6.91 1.30
CA ASN A 55 -7.87 -5.99 1.34
C ASN A 55 -7.60 -4.86 2.33
N ILE A 56 -7.93 -3.63 1.92
CA ILE A 56 -7.85 -2.43 2.75
C ILE A 56 -9.24 -1.81 2.82
N TYR A 57 -9.75 -1.60 4.02
CA TYR A 57 -11.01 -0.91 4.27
C TYR A 57 -10.79 0.53 4.70
N PHE A 58 -11.46 1.44 4.00
CA PHE A 58 -11.55 2.86 4.32
C PHE A 58 -12.95 3.20 4.86
N PRO A 59 -13.07 3.83 6.04
CA PRO A 59 -14.35 4.25 6.62
C PRO A 59 -14.87 5.57 6.02
N PHE A 60 -14.61 5.75 4.73
CA PHE A 60 -15.01 6.88 3.90
C PHE A 60 -15.02 6.44 2.43
N LYS A 61 -15.66 7.24 1.59
CA LYS A 61 -15.73 6.98 0.15
C LYS A 61 -14.40 7.36 -0.48
N VAL A 62 -13.77 6.40 -1.14
CA VAL A 62 -12.67 6.59 -2.08
C VAL A 62 -13.21 6.33 -3.49
N THR A 63 -12.90 7.20 -4.45
CA THR A 63 -13.21 7.06 -5.88
C THR A 63 -11.94 7.01 -6.72
N HIS A 64 -12.06 6.70 -8.01
CA HIS A 64 -10.92 6.78 -8.94
C HIS A 64 -10.37 8.20 -9.09
N GLU A 65 -11.16 9.24 -8.78
CA GLU A 65 -10.71 10.64 -8.85
C GLU A 65 -9.77 11.00 -7.68
N ASP A 66 -9.84 10.25 -6.58
CA ASP A 66 -8.92 10.41 -5.44
C ASP A 66 -7.53 9.81 -5.72
N TYR A 67 -7.36 9.06 -6.82
CA TYR A 67 -6.09 8.46 -7.20
C TYR A 67 -5.14 9.50 -7.81
N PHE A 68 -3.98 9.67 -7.20
CA PHE A 68 -2.93 10.55 -7.73
C PHE A 68 -1.83 9.72 -8.41
N SER A 69 -1.94 9.56 -9.73
CA SER A 69 -1.07 8.68 -10.54
C SER A 69 0.41 9.06 -10.54
N GLU A 70 0.73 10.32 -10.25
CA GLU A 70 2.12 10.82 -10.22
C GLU A 70 2.76 10.70 -8.84
N LEU A 71 2.01 10.32 -7.80
CA LEU A 71 2.49 10.29 -6.42
C LEU A 71 3.75 9.43 -6.27
N GLY A 72 3.76 8.23 -6.85
CA GLY A 72 4.90 7.32 -6.75
C GLY A 72 6.15 7.88 -7.42
N SER A 73 6.00 8.52 -8.58
CA SER A 73 7.10 9.20 -9.29
C SER A 73 7.62 10.41 -8.53
N LEU A 74 6.74 11.21 -7.94
CA LEU A 74 7.10 12.35 -7.09
C LEU A 74 7.88 11.89 -5.85
N VAL A 75 7.40 10.84 -5.17
CA VAL A 75 8.13 10.22 -4.04
C VAL A 75 9.51 9.77 -4.50
N CYS A 76 9.62 9.10 -5.64
CA CYS A 76 10.91 8.60 -6.15
C CYS A 76 11.87 9.70 -6.64
N SER A 77 11.37 10.91 -6.89
CA SER A 77 12.18 12.06 -7.33
C SER A 77 13.00 12.70 -6.21
N ASP A 78 12.64 12.45 -4.94
CA ASP A 78 13.27 13.04 -3.77
C ASP A 78 13.75 11.97 -2.78
N ARG A 79 15.07 11.83 -2.70
CA ARG A 79 15.72 10.87 -1.79
C ARG A 79 15.51 11.22 -0.31
N GLU A 80 15.42 12.50 0.04
CA GLU A 80 15.16 12.90 1.42
C GLU A 80 13.74 12.50 1.82
N LEU A 81 12.77 12.70 0.94
CA LEU A 81 11.38 12.27 1.14
C LEU A 81 11.28 10.75 1.35
N ILE A 82 11.89 9.94 0.49
CA ILE A 82 11.91 8.48 0.67
C ILE A 82 12.58 8.11 2.00
N SER A 83 13.69 8.77 2.35
CA SER A 83 14.39 8.49 3.61
C SER A 83 13.52 8.82 4.82
N ALA A 84 12.70 9.87 4.71
CA ALA A 84 11.76 10.29 5.73
C ALA A 84 10.58 9.29 5.85
N ILE A 85 9.99 8.84 4.74
CA ILE A 85 8.90 7.84 4.71
C ILE A 85 9.34 6.55 5.41
N PHE A 86 10.52 6.03 5.05
CA PHE A 86 11.03 4.77 5.58
C PHE A 86 11.86 4.92 6.87
N ASN A 87 11.97 6.15 7.41
CA ASN A 87 12.82 6.48 8.56
C ASN A 87 14.24 5.89 8.47
N THR A 88 14.80 5.82 7.25
CA THR A 88 16.05 5.12 6.95
C THR A 88 16.79 5.82 5.81
N ASN A 89 18.10 6.01 5.97
CA ASN A 89 18.93 6.56 4.90
C ASN A 89 19.02 5.59 3.72
N ILE A 90 18.82 6.13 2.52
CA ILE A 90 18.98 5.38 1.27
C ILE A 90 20.45 5.40 0.87
N SER A 91 21.00 4.30 0.39
CA SER A 91 22.35 4.23 -0.19
C SER A 91 22.36 4.48 -1.70
N LYS A 92 21.34 3.97 -2.41
CA LYS A 92 21.25 4.07 -3.88
C LYS A 92 19.80 3.99 -4.33
N THR A 93 19.49 4.68 -5.42
CA THR A 93 18.22 4.53 -6.15
C THR A 93 18.50 4.23 -7.62
N GLN A 94 17.61 3.47 -8.26
CA GLN A 94 17.71 3.17 -9.69
C GLN A 94 16.30 2.94 -10.27
N ALA A 95 15.95 3.72 -11.30
CA ALA A 95 14.74 3.46 -12.07
C ALA A 95 14.93 2.21 -12.94
N ASP A 96 13.97 1.30 -12.92
CA ASP A 96 13.85 0.27 -13.93
C ASP A 96 13.02 0.81 -15.10
N SER A 97 13.66 0.93 -16.26
CA SER A 97 13.07 1.44 -17.49
C SER A 97 11.88 0.64 -18.02
N LYS A 98 11.61 -0.56 -17.50
CA LYS A 98 10.62 -1.47 -18.08
C LYS A 98 9.27 -1.56 -17.38
N ASN A 99 9.12 -1.16 -16.11
CA ASN A 99 7.97 -1.62 -15.31
C ASN A 99 7.39 -0.60 -14.30
N ASP A 100 7.68 0.70 -14.39
CA ASP A 100 7.27 1.67 -13.34
C ASP A 100 7.70 1.21 -11.94
N ILE A 101 8.87 0.56 -11.88
CA ILE A 101 9.49 0.07 -10.64
C ILE A 101 10.74 0.89 -10.39
N PHE A 102 10.85 1.38 -9.17
CA PHE A 102 12.01 2.09 -8.66
C PHE A 102 12.70 1.22 -7.62
N GLN A 103 13.96 0.88 -7.86
CA GLN A 103 14.77 0.10 -6.94
C GLN A 103 15.39 1.03 -5.91
N ILE A 104 15.08 0.78 -4.63
CA ILE A 104 15.60 1.55 -3.49
C ILE A 104 16.49 0.63 -2.68
N GLU A 105 17.76 0.99 -2.53
CA GLU A 105 18.71 0.29 -1.67
C GLU A 105 18.92 1.10 -0.39
N PHE A 106 18.59 0.54 0.77
CA PHE A 106 18.95 1.10 2.08
C PHE A 106 20.32 0.59 2.54
N SER A 107 20.65 -0.65 2.18
CA SER A 107 21.97 -1.26 2.36
C SER A 107 22.18 -2.41 1.37
N ALA A 108 23.38 -2.98 1.30
CA ALA A 108 23.68 -4.10 0.40
C ALA A 108 22.75 -5.33 0.57
N LYS A 109 22.12 -5.48 1.75
CA LYS A 109 21.19 -6.59 2.08
C LYS A 109 19.73 -6.14 2.19
N ASN A 110 19.45 -4.84 2.10
CA ASN A 110 18.10 -4.29 2.27
C ASN A 110 17.73 -3.47 1.04
N LYS A 111 16.95 -4.07 0.16
CA LYS A 111 16.49 -3.51 -1.10
C LYS A 111 14.98 -3.60 -1.16
N LEU A 112 14.36 -2.62 -1.79
CA LEU A 112 12.93 -2.52 -1.99
C LEU A 112 12.64 -2.21 -3.46
N SER A 113 11.75 -3.00 -4.06
CA SER A 113 11.08 -2.65 -5.31
C SER A 113 9.90 -1.76 -4.98
N PHE A 114 9.94 -0.50 -5.41
CA PHE A 114 8.87 0.46 -5.22
C PHE A 114 8.09 0.63 -6.52
N HIS A 115 6.83 0.22 -6.54
CA HIS A 115 5.96 0.41 -7.71
C HIS A 115 5.46 1.85 -7.72
N THR A 116 5.90 2.65 -8.71
CA THR A 116 5.53 4.06 -8.83
C THR A 116 4.12 4.26 -9.36
N GLN A 117 3.57 3.23 -10.01
CA GLN A 117 2.20 3.21 -10.47
C GLN A 117 1.59 1.83 -10.21
N ILE A 118 0.36 1.83 -9.66
CA ILE A 118 -0.46 0.62 -9.58
C ILE A 118 -1.77 0.97 -10.26
N LEU A 119 -2.05 0.31 -11.38
CA LEU A 119 -3.20 0.67 -12.20
C LEU A 119 -4.49 0.21 -11.53
N PRO A 120 -5.51 1.09 -11.44
CA PRO A 120 -6.84 0.67 -11.05
C PRO A 120 -7.40 -0.25 -12.13
N GLU A 121 -8.09 -1.30 -11.70
CA GLU A 121 -8.85 -2.12 -12.62
C GLU A 121 -10.17 -1.41 -12.97
N THR A 122 -10.47 -1.30 -14.26
CA THR A 122 -11.72 -0.71 -14.76
C THR A 122 -12.74 -1.76 -15.19
N ASP A 123 -12.37 -3.04 -15.16
CA ASP A 123 -13.19 -4.19 -15.55
C ASP A 123 -13.07 -5.32 -14.51
N ASP A 124 -13.39 -6.57 -14.89
CA ASP A 124 -13.30 -7.77 -14.03
C ASP A 124 -12.04 -8.62 -14.33
N SER A 125 -11.00 -8.05 -14.96
CA SER A 125 -9.72 -8.73 -15.21
C SER A 125 -8.97 -9.12 -13.90
N GLU A 126 -7.88 -9.87 -13.97
CA GLU A 126 -7.24 -10.40 -12.73
C GLU A 126 -6.07 -9.55 -12.22
N GLY A 127 -5.61 -8.54 -12.98
CA GLY A 127 -4.31 -7.93 -12.73
C GLY A 127 -4.29 -6.60 -11.97
N GLY A 128 -5.42 -5.92 -11.79
CA GLY A 128 -5.45 -4.55 -11.30
C GLY A 128 -5.94 -4.40 -9.86
N VAL A 129 -5.80 -3.20 -9.31
CA VAL A 129 -6.37 -2.90 -7.99
C VAL A 129 -7.87 -2.63 -8.13
N LYS A 130 -8.70 -3.41 -7.42
CA LYS A 130 -10.16 -3.28 -7.49
C LYS A 130 -10.68 -2.38 -6.37
N LEU A 131 -11.57 -1.46 -6.73
CA LEU A 131 -12.26 -0.57 -5.79
C LEU A 131 -13.72 -0.99 -5.64
N LYS A 132 -14.15 -1.35 -4.43
CA LYS A 132 -15.52 -1.82 -4.16
C LYS A 132 -16.19 -0.99 -3.07
N SER A 133 -17.45 -0.65 -3.27
CA SER A 133 -18.26 -0.06 -2.19
C SER A 133 -18.46 -1.09 -1.09
N PHE A 134 -18.10 -0.74 0.15
CA PHE A 134 -18.37 -1.56 1.32
C PHE A 134 -19.64 -1.05 2.00
N ASN A 135 -20.70 -1.86 1.92
CA ASN A 135 -21.97 -1.57 2.57
C ASN A 135 -22.40 -2.80 3.38
N VAL A 136 -22.30 -2.72 4.70
CA VAL A 136 -22.84 -3.76 5.58
C VAL A 136 -23.91 -3.14 6.46
N SER A 137 -25.11 -3.72 6.40
CA SER A 137 -26.19 -3.41 7.34
C SER A 137 -26.22 -4.47 8.43
N ILE A 138 -25.60 -4.19 9.58
CA ILE A 138 -25.74 -5.04 10.77
C ILE A 138 -26.65 -4.30 11.74
N SER A 139 -27.84 -4.89 11.93
CA SER A 139 -28.94 -4.65 12.89
C SER A 139 -29.26 -3.23 13.42
N LEU A 140 -28.31 -2.32 13.61
CA LEU A 140 -28.53 -0.93 14.04
C LEU A 140 -27.53 0.09 13.45
N SER A 141 -26.57 -0.32 12.60
CA SER A 141 -25.63 0.59 11.95
C SER A 141 -25.49 0.32 10.45
N LYS A 142 -25.50 1.41 9.66
CA LYS A 142 -25.12 1.38 8.24
C LYS A 142 -23.66 1.74 8.17
N GLU A 143 -22.79 0.73 8.14
CA GLU A 143 -21.38 0.99 7.89
C GLU A 143 -21.18 1.13 6.38
N LYS A 144 -20.72 2.32 5.98
CA LYS A 144 -20.40 2.66 4.60
C LYS A 144 -18.92 2.94 4.50
N GLY A 145 -18.30 2.46 3.45
CA GLY A 145 -16.91 2.74 3.16
C GLY A 145 -16.51 2.24 1.79
N THR A 146 -15.21 2.18 1.58
CA THR A 146 -14.62 1.64 0.35
C THR A 146 -13.64 0.54 0.73
N MET A 147 -13.69 -0.57 0.00
CA MET A 147 -12.71 -1.64 0.05
C MET A 147 -11.80 -1.55 -1.18
N LEU A 148 -10.50 -1.50 -0.94
CA LEU A 148 -9.47 -1.64 -1.95
C LEU A 148 -8.94 -3.07 -1.89
N LYS A 149 -8.94 -3.78 -3.02
CA LYS A 149 -8.42 -5.15 -3.12
C LYS A 149 -7.18 -5.15 -4.01
N LEU A 150 -6.05 -5.53 -3.44
CA LEU A 150 -4.76 -5.63 -4.13
C LEU A 150 -4.46 -7.11 -4.44
N PRO A 151 -4.37 -7.50 -5.72
CA PRO A 151 -3.96 -8.85 -6.11
C PRO A 151 -2.54 -9.19 -5.65
N THR A 152 -2.26 -10.44 -5.30
CA THR A 152 -0.92 -10.88 -4.87
C THR A 152 0.08 -10.97 -6.01
N GLU A 153 -0.40 -11.06 -7.24
CA GLU A 153 0.37 -10.99 -8.47
C GLU A 153 1.19 -9.69 -8.54
N LEU A 154 0.71 -8.60 -7.92
CA LEU A 154 1.44 -7.33 -7.81
C LEU A 154 2.68 -7.42 -6.90
N PHE A 155 2.73 -8.39 -6.00
CA PHE A 155 3.79 -8.52 -4.98
C PHE A 155 4.73 -9.70 -5.23
N GLN A 156 4.52 -10.44 -6.33
CA GLN A 156 5.41 -11.54 -6.68
C GLN A 156 6.75 -10.96 -7.18
N PRO A 157 7.90 -11.54 -6.78
CA PRO A 157 9.19 -11.14 -7.33
C PRO A 157 9.17 -11.35 -8.85
N THR A 158 9.52 -10.34 -9.62
CA THR A 158 9.84 -10.53 -11.04
C THR A 158 11.01 -11.51 -11.13
N GLU A 159 10.81 -12.63 -11.83
CA GLU A 159 11.89 -13.60 -12.05
C GLU A 159 13.10 -12.90 -12.65
N SER A 160 14.25 -13.03 -11.98
CA SER A 160 15.56 -12.51 -12.38
C SER A 160 16.32 -13.50 -13.25
#